data_AF-A0A7Y4Y6R8-F1
#
_entry.id   AF-A0A7Y4Y6R8-F1
#
_cell.length_a   1.000
_cell.length_b   1.000
_cell.length_c   1.000
_cell.angle_alpha   90.00
_cell.angle_beta   90.00
_cell.angle_gamma   90.00
#
_symmetry.space_group_name_H-M   'P 1'
#
loop_
_entity.id
_entity.type
_entity.pdbx_description
1 polymer ?
#
loop_
_entity_poly.entity_id
_entity_poly.type
_entity_poly.pdbx_seq_one_letter_code
_entity_poly.pdbx_strand_id
1 'polypeptide(L)'
;MKSAGITVVVVASLVGGILLYEALKPERMNEPTAAEIKTQMDKLRTEAAQKNPNLPQSDAIKEEATRQASAMLKDSDGETRARTAAGLFFGSYFMNTRARPAYCRQRGVDLTPFVTAFDQTHRAELTRAREILARAGIDPESMAPKLQAEFVSLVEQDMKDFATGAQVQPESACELFNQNSKIIAEAIVLPADVKQALMATY
;
A
#
# COMPACT_ATOMS: atom_id res chain seq x y z
N MET A 1 4.39 -6.93 24.09
CA MET A 1 4.20 -7.95 23.04
C MET A 1 4.89 -7.43 21.79
N LYS A 2 5.87 -8.16 21.23
CA LYS A 2 6.52 -7.76 19.98
C LYS A 2 5.46 -7.80 18.88
N SER A 3 5.32 -6.71 18.12
CA SER A 3 4.25 -6.49 17.13
C SER A 3 4.17 -7.66 16.16
N ALA A 4 3.09 -8.42 16.21
CA ALA A 4 2.81 -9.47 15.24
C ALA A 4 2.44 -8.80 13.91
N GLY A 5 3.42 -8.61 13.03
CA GLY A 5 3.32 -8.76 11.56
C GLY A 5 2.25 -8.01 10.74
N ILE A 6 1.38 -7.14 11.27
CA ILE A 6 0.34 -6.43 10.48
C ILE A 6 0.94 -5.23 9.70
N THR A 7 2.21 -5.30 9.34
CA THR A 7 3.07 -4.12 9.21
C THR A 7 3.42 -3.80 7.75
N VAL A 8 2.83 -4.42 6.71
CA VAL A 8 3.38 -4.30 5.34
C VAL A 8 2.68 -3.25 4.46
N VAL A 9 1.77 -2.49 5.05
CA VAL A 9 0.81 -1.58 4.40
C VAL A 9 1.44 -0.46 3.58
N VAL A 10 2.59 0.08 3.99
CA VAL A 10 3.08 1.36 3.46
C VAL A 10 3.86 1.21 2.14
N VAL A 11 4.32 0.00 1.82
CA VAL A 11 5.20 -0.25 0.67
C VAL A 11 4.52 -0.01 -0.67
N ALA A 12 3.37 -0.66 -0.88
CA ALA A 12 2.56 -0.50 -2.09
C ALA A 12 1.98 0.91 -2.18
N SER A 13 1.73 1.54 -1.03
CA SER A 13 1.32 2.94 -0.92
C SER A 13 2.37 3.84 -1.57
N LEU A 14 3.64 3.71 -1.18
CA LEU A 14 4.70 4.54 -1.72
C LEU A 14 4.84 4.35 -3.23
N VAL A 15 4.98 3.13 -3.74
CA VAL A 15 5.21 2.95 -5.19
C VAL A 15 3.96 3.29 -5.99
N GLY A 16 2.77 2.87 -5.56
CA GLY A 16 1.52 3.32 -6.17
C GLY A 16 1.36 4.84 -6.15
N GLY A 17 1.75 5.49 -5.05
CA GLY A 17 1.71 6.94 -4.89
C GLY A 17 2.81 7.69 -5.64
N ILE A 18 4.01 7.13 -5.80
CA ILE A 18 5.10 7.67 -6.65
C ILE A 18 4.67 7.60 -8.10
N LEU A 19 4.16 6.45 -8.56
CA LEU A 19 3.73 6.28 -9.94
C LEU A 19 2.52 7.15 -10.25
N LEU A 20 1.58 7.27 -9.30
CA LEU A 20 0.48 8.22 -9.45
C LEU A 20 1.00 9.66 -9.40
N TYR A 21 1.96 9.98 -8.54
CA TYR A 21 2.59 11.31 -8.44
C TYR A 21 3.37 11.69 -9.71
N GLU A 22 4.05 10.75 -10.34
CA GLU A 22 4.74 10.99 -11.62
C GLU A 22 3.72 11.18 -12.75
N ALA A 23 2.63 10.42 -12.75
CA ALA A 23 1.49 10.65 -13.66
C ALA A 23 0.76 11.99 -13.38
N LEU A 24 0.92 12.55 -12.17
CA LEU A 24 0.35 13.83 -11.72
C LEU A 24 1.21 15.06 -12.10
N LYS A 25 2.45 14.88 -12.58
CA LYS A 25 3.31 16.02 -12.96
C LYS A 25 2.79 16.71 -14.24
N PRO A 26 2.92 18.06 -14.33
CA PRO A 26 2.37 18.85 -15.44
C PRO A 26 3.03 18.56 -16.79
N GLU A 27 4.30 18.16 -16.78
CA GLU A 27 4.89 17.42 -17.90
C GLU A 27 4.45 15.97 -17.76
N ARG A 28 3.51 15.51 -18.61
CA ARG A 28 3.19 14.09 -18.73
C ARG A 28 4.45 13.35 -19.17
N MET A 29 5.31 12.99 -18.22
CA MET A 29 6.19 11.85 -18.41
C MET A 29 5.25 10.67 -18.64
N ASN A 30 5.54 9.86 -19.67
CA ASN A 30 4.69 8.75 -20.07
C ASN A 30 4.27 7.91 -18.86
N GLU A 31 3.06 7.36 -18.89
CA GLU A 31 2.63 6.44 -17.84
C GLU A 31 3.70 5.37 -17.62
N PRO A 32 4.12 5.11 -16.37
CA PRO A 32 5.21 4.20 -16.12
C PRO A 32 4.88 2.79 -16.58
N THR A 33 5.81 2.19 -17.31
CA THR A 33 5.76 0.82 -17.80
C THR A 33 5.92 -0.17 -16.65
N ALA A 34 5.44 -1.41 -16.82
CA ALA A 34 5.64 -2.46 -15.82
C ALA A 34 7.13 -2.68 -15.45
N ALA A 35 8.05 -2.46 -16.40
CA ALA A 35 9.50 -2.57 -16.16
C ALA A 35 10.03 -1.45 -15.26
N GLU A 36 9.54 -0.22 -15.42
CA GLU A 36 9.90 0.91 -14.56
C GLU A 36 9.34 0.72 -13.15
N ILE A 37 8.09 0.24 -13.03
CA ILE A 37 7.47 -0.12 -11.74
C ILE A 37 8.34 -1.16 -11.03
N LYS A 38 8.72 -2.23 -11.73
CA LYS A 38 9.60 -3.26 -11.18
C LYS A 38 10.95 -2.69 -10.72
N THR A 39 11.56 -1.82 -11.52
CA THR A 39 12.84 -1.20 -11.19
C THR A 39 12.75 -0.34 -9.92
N GLN A 40 11.69 0.47 -9.78
CA GLN A 40 11.44 1.25 -8.57
C GLN A 40 11.20 0.34 -7.35
N MET A 41 10.46 -0.75 -7.52
CA MET A 41 10.24 -1.75 -6.48
C MET A 41 11.52 -2.42 -6.01
N ASP A 42 12.39 -2.83 -6.94
CA ASP A 42 13.65 -3.49 -6.62
C ASP A 42 14.63 -2.53 -5.95
N LYS A 43 14.64 -1.26 -6.36
CA LYS A 43 15.38 -0.19 -5.68
C LYS A 43 14.89 -0.02 -4.23
N LEU A 44 13.58 0.09 -4.01
CA LEU A 44 13.01 0.23 -2.67
C LEU A 44 13.35 -0.98 -1.78
N ARG A 45 13.25 -2.22 -2.32
CA ARG A 45 13.65 -3.45 -1.60
C ARG A 45 15.12 -3.40 -1.19
N THR A 46 16.00 -2.97 -2.10
CA THR A 46 17.44 -2.89 -1.85
C THR A 46 17.77 -1.84 -0.78
N GLU A 47 17.21 -0.64 -0.90
CA GLU A 47 17.42 0.45 0.06
C GLU A 47 16.88 0.08 1.45
N ALA A 48 15.72 -0.57 1.51
CA ALA A 48 15.13 -1.07 2.75
C ALA A 48 16.03 -2.10 3.44
N ALA A 49 16.54 -3.09 2.70
CA ALA A 49 17.44 -4.10 3.24
C ALA A 49 18.77 -3.52 3.74
N GLN A 50 19.31 -2.53 3.04
CA GLN A 50 20.54 -1.84 3.44
C GLN A 50 20.37 -1.00 4.71
N LYS A 51 19.26 -0.26 4.82
CA LYS A 51 19.02 0.65 5.94
C LYS A 51 18.47 -0.05 7.18
N ASN A 52 17.77 -1.17 6.99
CA ASN A 52 17.09 -1.90 8.06
C ASN A 52 17.46 -3.41 8.05
N PRO A 53 18.76 -3.79 8.13
CA PRO A 53 19.19 -5.17 7.94
C PRO A 53 18.72 -6.16 9.02
N ASN A 54 18.23 -5.64 10.16
CA ASN A 54 17.80 -6.45 11.31
C ASN A 54 16.27 -6.61 11.40
N LEU A 55 15.51 -6.02 10.47
CA LEU A 55 14.06 -6.16 10.43
C LEU A 55 13.66 -7.28 9.46
N PRO A 56 12.50 -7.94 9.67
CA PRO A 56 11.85 -8.72 8.62
C PRO A 56 11.76 -7.90 7.34
N GLN A 57 11.87 -8.55 6.18
CA GLN A 57 11.98 -7.85 4.91
C GLN A 57 10.80 -6.90 4.69
N SER A 58 9.58 -7.34 5.00
CA SER A 58 8.40 -6.50 4.83
C SER A 58 8.33 -5.31 5.79
N ASP A 59 8.81 -5.46 7.02
CA ASP A 59 8.97 -4.38 8.00
C ASP A 59 10.04 -3.35 7.54
N ALA A 60 11.19 -3.84 7.07
CA ALA A 60 12.26 -3.02 6.51
C ALA A 60 11.75 -2.15 5.35
N ILE A 61 10.95 -2.75 4.46
CA ILE A 61 10.39 -2.04 3.33
C ILE A 61 9.31 -1.05 3.79
N LYS A 62 8.46 -1.38 4.78
CA LYS A 62 7.50 -0.42 5.33
C LYS A 62 8.20 0.82 5.87
N GLU A 63 9.23 0.62 6.69
CA GLU A 63 9.95 1.73 7.34
C GLU A 63 10.52 2.69 6.30
N GLU A 64 11.21 2.13 5.30
CA GLU A 64 11.78 2.91 4.21
C GLU A 64 10.71 3.58 3.34
N ALA A 65 9.62 2.87 3.04
CA ALA A 65 8.49 3.42 2.29
C ALA A 65 7.79 4.55 3.05
N THR A 66 7.62 4.42 4.37
CA THR A 66 7.07 5.47 5.22
C THR A 66 7.95 6.71 5.18
N ARG A 67 9.27 6.52 5.35
CA ARG A 67 10.25 7.59 5.32
C ARG A 67 10.26 8.34 3.98
N GLN A 68 10.20 7.62 2.86
CA GLN A 68 10.14 8.23 1.53
C GLN A 68 8.82 8.98 1.31
N ALA A 69 7.69 8.43 1.78
CA ALA A 69 6.38 9.07 1.66
C ALA A 69 6.34 10.40 2.42
N SER A 70 6.84 10.41 3.66
CA SER A 70 6.95 11.61 4.47
C SER A 70 7.80 12.69 3.82
N ALA A 71 8.92 12.30 3.20
CA ALA A 71 9.77 13.24 2.48
C ALA A 71 9.04 13.86 1.28
N MET A 72 8.33 13.06 0.47
CA MET A 72 7.56 13.57 -0.68
C MET A 72 6.48 14.59 -0.28
N LEU A 73 5.81 14.35 0.86
CA LEU A 73 4.75 15.24 1.33
C LEU A 73 5.27 16.58 1.86
N LYS A 74 6.46 16.57 2.48
CA LYS A 74 7.04 17.75 3.13
C LYS A 74 7.37 18.87 2.13
N ASP A 75 7.81 18.50 0.93
CA ASP A 75 8.33 19.45 -0.06
C ASP A 75 7.28 19.90 -1.09
N SER A 76 6.01 19.55 -0.89
CA SER A 76 4.90 19.82 -1.83
C SER A 76 3.97 20.94 -1.35
N ASP A 77 3.35 21.68 -2.28
CA ASP A 77 2.21 22.58 -1.99
C ASP A 77 0.96 21.80 -1.52
N GLY A 78 -0.08 22.51 -1.05
CA GLY A 78 -1.26 21.87 -0.46
C GLY A 78 -2.01 20.91 -1.40
N GLU A 79 -2.19 21.30 -2.67
CA GLU A 79 -2.90 20.50 -3.66
C GLU A 79 -2.08 19.29 -4.07
N THR A 80 -0.80 19.50 -4.38
CA THR A 80 0.14 18.44 -4.74
C THR A 80 0.29 17.44 -3.59
N ARG A 81 0.40 17.92 -2.35
CA ARG A 81 0.49 17.08 -1.16
C ARG A 81 -0.76 16.21 -0.99
N ALA A 82 -1.95 16.77 -1.18
CA ALA A 82 -3.20 16.02 -1.10
C ALA A 82 -3.32 14.96 -2.21
N ARG A 83 -2.92 15.29 -3.44
CA ARG A 83 -2.90 14.34 -4.57
C ARG A 83 -1.91 13.19 -4.34
N THR A 84 -0.70 13.50 -3.86
CA THR A 84 0.27 12.48 -3.46
C THR A 84 -0.29 11.58 -2.38
N ALA A 85 -0.91 12.14 -1.34
CA ALA A 85 -1.54 11.36 -0.26
C ALA A 85 -2.69 10.46 -0.76
N ALA A 86 -3.49 10.94 -1.72
CA ALA A 86 -4.52 10.13 -2.38
C ALA A 86 -3.92 8.96 -3.17
N GLY A 87 -2.80 9.18 -3.86
CA GLY A 87 -2.08 8.11 -4.55
C GLY A 87 -1.48 7.07 -3.60
N LEU A 88 -0.87 7.53 -2.51
CA LEU A 88 -0.38 6.66 -1.45
C LEU A 88 -1.52 5.80 -0.89
N PHE A 89 -2.69 6.41 -0.63
CA PHE A 89 -3.86 5.66 -0.19
C PHE A 89 -4.29 4.59 -1.19
N PHE A 90 -4.37 4.91 -2.49
CA PHE A 90 -4.78 3.92 -3.50
C PHE A 90 -3.77 2.77 -3.65
N GLY A 91 -2.47 3.02 -3.46
CA GLY A 91 -1.48 1.95 -3.39
C GLY A 91 -1.75 0.96 -2.24
N SER A 92 -2.02 1.46 -1.03
CA SER A 92 -2.48 0.62 0.10
C SER A 92 -3.76 -0.12 -0.25
N TYR A 93 -4.74 0.60 -0.78
CA TYR A 93 -6.07 0.09 -1.07
C TYR A 93 -6.02 -1.07 -2.05
N PHE A 94 -5.29 -0.95 -3.17
CA PHE A 94 -5.15 -2.02 -4.15
C PHE A 94 -4.39 -3.23 -3.62
N MET A 95 -3.38 -3.03 -2.78
CA MET A 95 -2.68 -4.15 -2.16
C MET A 95 -3.63 -5.00 -1.30
N ASN A 96 -4.48 -4.35 -0.50
CA ASN A 96 -5.36 -5.03 0.45
C ASN A 96 -6.67 -5.54 -0.17
N THR A 97 -7.19 -4.87 -1.20
CA THR A 97 -8.48 -5.23 -1.83
C THR A 97 -8.34 -6.01 -3.14
N ARG A 98 -7.14 -6.08 -3.72
CA ARG A 98 -6.89 -6.80 -4.99
C ARG A 98 -5.77 -7.80 -4.90
N ALA A 99 -4.55 -7.34 -4.58
CA ALA A 99 -3.38 -8.20 -4.59
C ALA A 99 -3.49 -9.30 -3.53
N ARG A 100 -3.87 -8.96 -2.29
CA ARG A 100 -4.03 -9.95 -1.22
C ARG A 100 -5.16 -10.94 -1.44
N PRO A 101 -6.37 -10.52 -1.86
CA PRO A 101 -7.40 -11.47 -2.27
C PRO A 101 -6.97 -12.36 -3.44
N ALA A 102 -6.24 -11.82 -4.44
CA ALA A 102 -5.73 -12.63 -5.55
C ALA A 102 -4.71 -13.69 -5.07
N TYR A 103 -3.77 -13.30 -4.20
CA TYR A 103 -2.79 -14.19 -3.59
C TYR A 103 -3.46 -15.32 -2.79
N CYS A 104 -4.46 -14.99 -1.97
CA CYS A 104 -5.16 -15.96 -1.14
C CYS A 104 -6.12 -16.85 -1.93
N ARG A 105 -6.72 -16.34 -3.01
CA ARG A 105 -7.55 -17.14 -3.90
C ARG A 105 -6.77 -18.26 -4.58
N GLN A 106 -5.50 -18.02 -4.96
CA GLN A 106 -4.60 -19.06 -5.48
C GLN A 106 -4.31 -20.18 -4.47
N ARG A 107 -4.61 -19.96 -3.18
CA ARG A 107 -4.47 -20.91 -2.07
C ARG A 107 -5.81 -21.45 -1.58
N GLY A 108 -6.90 -21.19 -2.31
CA GLY A 108 -8.24 -21.69 -1.98
C GLY A 108 -8.98 -20.90 -0.90
N VAL A 109 -8.48 -19.73 -0.48
CA VAL A 109 -9.12 -18.89 0.55
C VAL A 109 -9.73 -17.64 -0.08
N ASP A 110 -11.03 -17.44 0.12
CA ASP A 110 -11.73 -16.21 -0.27
C ASP A 110 -11.62 -15.14 0.81
N LEU A 111 -10.95 -14.03 0.52
CA LEU A 111 -10.79 -12.90 1.44
C LEU A 111 -11.92 -11.87 1.41
N THR A 112 -13.08 -12.17 0.82
CA THR A 112 -14.25 -11.27 0.84
C THR A 112 -14.58 -10.71 2.24
N PRO A 113 -14.53 -11.49 3.34
CA PRO A 113 -14.73 -10.94 4.70
C PRO A 113 -13.71 -9.85 5.06
N PHE A 114 -12.43 -10.10 4.80
CA PHE A 114 -11.37 -9.12 5.05
C PHE A 114 -11.54 -7.86 4.19
N VAL A 115 -11.80 -8.02 2.89
CA VAL A 115 -11.99 -6.89 1.97
C VAL A 115 -13.17 -6.02 2.42
N THR A 116 -14.28 -6.64 2.83
CA THR A 116 -15.45 -5.94 3.34
C THR A 116 -15.11 -5.13 4.60
N ALA A 117 -14.37 -5.73 5.54
CA ALA A 117 -13.94 -5.02 6.75
C ALA A 117 -12.98 -3.87 6.43
N PHE A 118 -12.09 -4.06 5.46
CA PHE A 118 -11.16 -3.04 4.99
C PHE A 118 -11.89 -1.84 4.38
N ASP A 119 -12.82 -2.10 3.45
CA ASP A 119 -13.63 -1.07 2.81
C ASP A 119 -14.45 -0.26 3.82
N GLN A 120 -15.01 -0.93 4.82
CA GLN A 120 -15.76 -0.27 5.89
C GLN A 120 -14.86 0.61 6.76
N THR A 121 -13.68 0.11 7.12
CA THR A 121 -12.72 0.80 7.99
C THR A 121 -12.15 2.06 7.32
N HIS A 122 -11.85 1.99 6.03
CA HIS A 122 -11.15 3.04 5.27
C HIS A 122 -12.08 3.83 4.34
N ARG A 123 -13.39 3.79 4.58
CA ARG A 123 -14.41 4.39 3.72
C ARG A 123 -14.21 5.90 3.54
N ALA A 124 -13.88 6.61 4.61
CA ALA A 124 -13.71 8.06 4.57
C ALA A 124 -12.49 8.46 3.72
N GLU A 125 -11.37 7.77 3.94
CA GLU A 125 -10.15 7.93 3.17
C GLU A 125 -10.39 7.59 1.68
N LEU A 126 -11.12 6.52 1.38
CA LEU A 126 -11.46 6.14 0.00
C LEU A 126 -12.31 7.19 -0.70
N THR A 127 -13.37 7.68 -0.05
CA THR A 127 -14.20 8.76 -0.61
C THR A 127 -13.35 10.00 -0.87
N ARG A 128 -12.51 10.40 0.10
CA ARG A 128 -11.67 11.58 -0.03
C ARG A 128 -10.63 11.46 -1.13
N ALA A 129 -9.95 10.32 -1.23
CA ALA A 129 -8.94 10.06 -2.26
C ALA A 129 -9.56 10.10 -3.66
N ARG A 130 -10.75 9.50 -3.84
CA ARG A 130 -11.50 9.56 -5.11
C ARG A 130 -11.83 10.98 -5.53
N GLU A 131 -12.33 11.80 -4.61
CA GLU A 131 -12.64 13.20 -4.88
C GLU A 131 -11.41 14.00 -5.31
N ILE A 132 -10.29 13.83 -4.62
CA ILE A 132 -9.03 14.53 -4.92
C ILE A 132 -8.53 14.18 -6.32
N LEU A 133 -8.50 12.90 -6.67
CA LEU A 133 -8.02 12.45 -7.97
C LEU A 133 -8.99 12.78 -9.11
N ALA A 134 -10.30 12.68 -8.87
CA ALA A 134 -11.32 13.05 -9.85
C ALA A 134 -11.23 14.54 -10.23
N ARG A 135 -10.99 15.45 -9.27
CA ARG A 135 -10.76 16.87 -9.56
C ARG A 135 -9.53 17.10 -10.44
N ALA A 136 -8.53 16.24 -10.35
CA ALA A 136 -7.34 16.25 -11.18
C ALA A 136 -7.52 15.50 -12.52
N GLY A 137 -8.71 14.95 -12.81
CA GLY A 137 -8.99 14.18 -14.02
C GLY A 137 -8.31 12.81 -14.06
N ILE A 138 -8.01 12.23 -12.90
CA ILE A 138 -7.25 10.98 -12.77
C ILE A 138 -8.16 9.87 -12.28
N ASP A 139 -8.13 8.76 -13.01
CA ASP A 139 -8.76 7.52 -12.61
C ASP A 139 -7.72 6.57 -11.99
N PRO A 140 -7.72 6.38 -10.65
CA PRO A 140 -6.77 5.47 -10.00
C PRO A 140 -6.94 4.02 -10.45
N GLU A 141 -8.12 3.63 -10.95
CA GLU A 141 -8.40 2.26 -11.40
C GLU A 141 -7.54 1.84 -12.59
N SER A 142 -7.15 2.80 -13.43
CA SER A 142 -6.23 2.58 -14.56
C SER A 142 -4.86 2.01 -14.13
N MET A 143 -4.44 2.26 -12.88
CA MET A 143 -3.14 1.83 -12.35
C MET A 143 -3.19 0.43 -11.72
N ALA A 144 -4.34 -0.02 -11.26
CA ALA A 144 -4.48 -1.32 -10.59
C ALA A 144 -3.91 -2.51 -11.39
N PRO A 145 -4.21 -2.72 -12.69
CA PRO A 145 -3.66 -3.85 -13.43
C PRO A 145 -2.14 -3.77 -13.60
N LYS A 146 -1.56 -2.57 -13.67
CA LYS A 146 -0.11 -2.35 -13.83
C LYS A 146 0.65 -2.69 -12.55
N LEU A 147 0.04 -2.43 -11.40
CA LEU A 147 0.60 -2.69 -10.08
C LEU A 147 0.43 -4.14 -9.62
N GLN A 148 -0.54 -4.86 -10.20
CA GLN A 148 -1.00 -6.16 -9.70
C GLN A 148 0.14 -7.17 -9.49
N ALA A 149 1.02 -7.36 -10.48
CA ALA A 149 2.08 -8.37 -10.39
C ALA A 149 3.07 -8.09 -9.26
N GLU A 150 3.56 -6.86 -9.16
CA GLU A 150 4.49 -6.47 -8.10
C GLU A 150 3.81 -6.45 -6.73
N PHE A 151 2.54 -6.04 -6.65
CA PHE A 151 1.80 -6.07 -5.39
C PHE A 151 1.53 -7.49 -4.91
N VAL A 152 1.26 -8.45 -5.82
CA VAL A 152 1.15 -9.87 -5.44
C VAL A 152 2.47 -10.40 -4.88
N SER A 153 3.61 -10.03 -5.49
CA SER A 153 4.94 -10.41 -4.97
C SER A 153 5.21 -9.82 -3.59
N LEU A 154 4.83 -8.56 -3.34
CA LEU A 154 4.93 -7.95 -2.02
C LEU A 154 4.03 -8.64 -0.99
N VAL A 155 2.79 -8.94 -1.38
CA VAL A 155 1.85 -9.65 -0.52
C VAL A 155 2.39 -11.04 -0.19
N GLU A 156 3.03 -11.74 -1.13
CA GLU A 156 3.60 -13.04 -0.81
C GLU A 156 4.62 -12.95 0.33
N GLN A 157 5.52 -11.96 0.29
CA GLN A 157 6.49 -11.74 1.36
C GLN A 157 5.81 -11.30 2.65
N ASP A 158 4.86 -10.37 2.57
CA ASP A 158 4.02 -9.92 3.70
C ASP A 158 3.36 -11.09 4.42
N MET A 159 2.70 -11.99 3.67
CA MET A 159 1.99 -13.12 4.25
C MET A 159 2.93 -14.11 4.92
N LYS A 160 4.16 -14.29 4.41
CA LYS A 160 5.21 -15.10 5.05
C LYS A 160 5.69 -14.48 6.36
N ASP A 161 5.96 -13.18 6.35
CA ASP A 161 6.40 -12.46 7.56
C ASP A 161 5.29 -12.36 8.60
N PHE A 162 4.04 -12.15 8.17
CA PHE A 162 2.84 -12.17 9.01
C PHE A 162 2.67 -13.53 9.67
N ALA A 163 2.74 -14.64 8.91
CA ALA A 163 2.64 -15.99 9.46
C ALA A 163 3.73 -16.25 10.52
N THR A 164 4.97 -15.86 10.21
CA THR A 164 6.11 -15.99 11.12
C THR A 164 5.88 -15.20 12.42
N GLY A 165 5.45 -13.95 12.30
CA GLY A 165 5.16 -13.09 13.45
C GLY A 165 3.96 -13.57 14.28
N ALA A 166 2.96 -14.16 13.63
CA ALA A 166 1.80 -14.77 14.28
C ALA A 166 2.06 -16.20 14.80
N GLN A 167 3.26 -16.75 14.58
CA GLN A 167 3.64 -18.11 14.96
C GLN A 167 2.68 -19.18 14.39
N VAL A 168 2.23 -18.99 13.15
CA VAL A 168 1.42 -19.97 12.42
C VAL A 168 2.13 -20.45 11.17
N GLN A 169 1.60 -21.53 10.59
CA GLN A 169 2.06 -22.01 9.29
C GLN A 169 1.73 -20.99 8.18
N PRO A 170 2.61 -20.76 7.20
CA PRO A 170 2.39 -19.82 6.11
C PRO A 170 1.05 -20.01 5.38
N GLU A 171 0.59 -21.25 5.26
CA GLU A 171 -0.67 -21.61 4.60
C GLU A 171 -1.88 -21.05 5.35
N SER A 172 -1.80 -20.93 6.69
CA SER A 172 -2.89 -20.44 7.54
C SER A 172 -3.00 -18.91 7.57
N ALA A 173 -2.06 -18.18 6.98
CA ALA A 173 -2.05 -16.73 7.00
C ALA A 173 -3.34 -16.14 6.41
N CYS A 174 -3.80 -16.65 5.27
CA CYS A 174 -5.03 -16.17 4.63
C CYS A 174 -6.28 -16.40 5.48
N GLU A 175 -6.37 -17.53 6.20
CA GLU A 175 -7.50 -17.80 7.09
C GLU A 175 -7.51 -16.87 8.30
N LEU A 176 -6.33 -16.57 8.87
CA LEU A 176 -6.21 -15.60 9.96
C LEU A 176 -6.71 -14.20 9.57
N PHE A 177 -6.50 -13.78 8.32
CA PHE A 177 -7.03 -12.53 7.79
C PHE A 177 -8.57 -12.49 7.85
N ASN A 178 -9.24 -13.60 7.56
CA ASN A 178 -10.70 -13.69 7.67
C ASN A 178 -11.16 -13.78 9.13
N GLN A 179 -10.50 -14.59 9.95
CA GLN A 179 -10.85 -14.76 11.37
C GLN A 179 -10.71 -13.45 12.16
N ASN A 180 -9.78 -12.59 11.75
CA ASN A 180 -9.45 -11.34 12.43
C ASN A 180 -9.67 -10.11 11.54
N SER A 181 -10.58 -10.20 10.55
CA SER A 181 -10.74 -9.19 9.49
C SER A 181 -10.84 -7.77 9.98
N LYS A 182 -11.66 -7.52 11.01
CA LYS A 182 -11.84 -6.18 11.58
C LYS A 182 -10.55 -5.67 12.23
N ILE A 183 -9.96 -6.47 13.11
CA ILE A 183 -8.74 -6.09 13.85
C ILE A 183 -7.59 -5.80 12.88
N ILE A 184 -7.43 -6.64 11.86
CA ILE A 184 -6.38 -6.46 10.87
C ILE A 184 -6.67 -5.24 9.99
N ALA A 185 -7.92 -5.03 9.55
CA ALA A 185 -8.29 -3.85 8.79
C ALA A 185 -8.03 -2.54 9.56
N GLU A 186 -8.29 -2.52 10.87
CA GLU A 186 -8.05 -1.38 11.76
C GLU A 186 -6.55 -1.15 12.04
N ALA A 187 -5.75 -2.21 12.09
CA ALA A 187 -4.31 -2.11 12.26
C ALA A 187 -3.58 -1.63 10.99
N ILE A 188 -4.21 -1.80 9.83
CA ILE A 188 -3.71 -1.31 8.57
C ILE A 188 -4.06 0.17 8.43
N VAL A 189 -3.12 1.06 8.76
CA VAL A 189 -3.33 2.52 8.70
C VAL A 189 -2.30 3.21 7.83
N LEU A 190 -2.71 4.33 7.23
CA LEU A 190 -1.78 5.27 6.61
C LEU A 190 -0.84 5.88 7.67
N PRO A 191 0.40 6.21 7.29
CA PRO A 191 1.24 7.10 8.10
C PRO A 191 0.49 8.40 8.45
N ALA A 192 0.74 8.94 9.64
CA ALA A 192 -0.06 10.04 10.21
C ALA A 192 -0.04 11.31 9.33
N ASP A 193 1.11 11.63 8.76
CA ASP A 193 1.32 12.74 7.83
C ASP A 193 0.60 12.51 6.49
N VAL A 194 0.61 11.28 5.97
CA VAL A 194 -0.15 10.89 4.77
C VAL A 194 -1.65 11.03 5.03
N LYS A 195 -2.14 10.54 6.17
CA LYS A 195 -3.54 10.68 6.55
C LYS A 195 -3.92 12.16 6.71
N GLN A 196 -3.09 12.96 7.37
CA GLN A 196 -3.33 14.40 7.53
C GLN A 196 -3.39 15.12 6.18
N ALA A 197 -2.45 14.81 5.28
CA ALA A 197 -2.43 15.37 3.93
C ALA A 197 -3.67 14.98 3.11
N LEU A 198 -4.10 13.71 3.19
CA LEU A 198 -5.29 13.21 2.50
C LEU A 198 -6.56 13.92 2.99
N MET A 199 -6.68 14.07 4.31
CA MET A 199 -7.89 14.60 4.94
C MET A 199 -7.91 16.13 5.04
N ALA A 200 -6.83 16.81 4.64
CA ALA A 200 -6.76 18.26 4.64
C ALA A 200 -7.75 18.88 3.64
N THR A 201 -8.28 20.05 4.02
CA THR A 201 -8.98 20.96 3.11
C THR A 201 -7.94 21.92 2.52
N TYR A 202 -7.95 22.09 1.21
CA TYR A 202 -7.01 22.93 0.47
C TYR A 202 -7.75 23.61 -0.68
#